data_AF-A0A4Y2Q089-F1
#
_entry.id   AF-A0A4Y2Q089-F1
#
_cell.length_a   1.000
_cell.length_b   1.000
_cell.length_c   1.000
_cell.angle_alpha   90.00
_cell.angle_beta   90.00
_cell.angle_gamma   90.00
#
_symmetry.space_group_name_H-M   'P 1'
#
loop_
_entity.id
_entity.type
_entity.pdbx_description
1 polymer ?
#
loop_
_entity_poly.entity_id
_entity_poly.type
_entity_poly.pdbx_seq_one_letter_code
_entity_poly.pdbx_strand_id
1 'polypeptide(L)'
;MKKLYSEFMEEYETLGHMERVVEDELPSDNYYLPHHGVHKSGSTTTPLRVVFNASSPSSNGVSLNDILLKGDVIEDIFELMLRFRQHKFAFTFDVQKMFRQILVAPHQRDYLRILWFEAQLKAEVEQALNLQIDSILMYTDSTISLAWIQTSPHRLKTFVANRVVKIQRLTQNSEWQHVPSNLNPADVLSRGLVTVEIRKRGLLSAAEIQEGEYRLISLVQQVALAEDFANLSNQKQVTSASKLKYLSPLLDTSSNVIRVGGRLHNSDLSYNVKHPIALPKGHAVSNLVMQDIHIRNVGAQTLLRLTRQNFWPIGGRNLARSIVHNCVICSRYNPQFLSQKMGDLPEERCTPSLPFNITGVDFCGPFYIKNKFQRKGPLQKIYVSIFICYVTRAVHFEIVSDLTSDSFIAALKRFMARRGKISISISKTIFTDNGRNFVGAYNELKRLFKLVSNPDNILAHYFGSEKIHFGTFKSNRRHFKLPSINTSFVRRK
;
A
#
# COMPACT_ATOMS: atom_id res chain seq x y z
N MET A 1 3.11 -10.69 16.57
CA MET A 1 3.37 -11.75 15.57
C MET A 1 2.14 -12.07 14.74
N LYS A 2 1.05 -12.62 15.30
CA LYS A 2 -0.17 -12.97 14.51
C LYS A 2 -0.73 -11.80 13.69
N LYS A 3 -0.94 -10.63 14.30
CA LYS A 3 -1.42 -9.41 13.63
C LYS A 3 -0.53 -8.97 12.46
N LEU A 4 0.78 -8.85 12.68
CA LEU A 4 1.75 -8.49 11.64
C LEU A 4 1.76 -9.51 10.48
N TYR A 5 1.48 -10.79 10.78
CA TYR A 5 1.44 -11.85 9.79
C TYR A 5 0.17 -11.76 8.93
N SER A 6 -0.98 -11.51 9.55
CA SER A 6 -2.23 -11.23 8.83
C SER A 6 -2.11 -9.99 7.94
N GLU A 7 -1.59 -8.88 8.48
CA GLU A 7 -1.37 -7.63 7.71
C GLU A 7 -0.47 -7.86 6.48
N PHE A 8 0.54 -8.74 6.60
CA PHE A 8 1.38 -9.12 5.46
C PHE A 8 0.62 -9.91 4.39
N MET A 9 -0.20 -10.88 4.81
CA MET A 9 -0.98 -11.70 3.87
C MET A 9 -2.06 -10.84 3.17
N GLU A 10 -2.77 -9.99 3.89
CA GLU A 10 -3.73 -9.03 3.34
C GLU A 10 -3.07 -8.05 2.35
N GLU A 11 -1.87 -7.56 2.65
CA GLU A 11 -1.08 -6.74 1.71
C GLU A 11 -0.73 -7.53 0.44
N TYR A 12 -0.41 -8.82 0.57
CA TYR A 12 -0.11 -9.71 -0.57
C TYR A 12 -1.30 -9.86 -1.51
N GLU A 13 -2.50 -10.06 -0.96
CA GLU A 13 -3.75 -10.15 -1.74
C GLU A 13 -4.10 -8.82 -2.39
N THR A 14 -4.09 -7.73 -1.60
CA THR A 14 -4.50 -6.39 -2.05
C THR A 14 -3.62 -5.87 -3.19
N LEU A 15 -2.34 -6.25 -3.19
CA LEU A 15 -1.40 -5.90 -4.25
C LEU A 15 -1.49 -6.83 -5.48
N GLY A 16 -2.35 -7.85 -5.45
CA GLY A 16 -2.50 -8.84 -6.53
C GLY A 16 -1.30 -9.78 -6.67
N HIS A 17 -0.50 -9.94 -5.61
CA HIS A 17 0.64 -10.89 -5.60
C HIS A 17 0.20 -12.32 -5.28
N MET A 18 -1.06 -12.50 -4.86
CA MET A 18 -1.71 -13.80 -4.76
C MET A 18 -3.16 -13.66 -5.22
N GLU A 19 -3.71 -14.76 -5.72
CA GLU A 19 -5.10 -14.87 -6.13
C GLU A 19 -5.74 -16.10 -5.48
N ARG A 20 -7.05 -16.04 -5.24
CA ARG A 20 -7.80 -17.17 -4.71
C ARG A 20 -7.97 -18.21 -5.81
N VAL A 21 -7.56 -19.45 -5.53
CA VAL A 21 -7.73 -20.56 -6.47
C VAL A 21 -9.23 -20.84 -6.65
N VAL A 22 -9.69 -20.86 -7.90
CA VAL A 22 -11.06 -21.26 -8.27
C VAL A 22 -11.09 -22.78 -8.43
N GLU A 23 -11.99 -23.47 -7.71
CA GLU A 23 -11.97 -24.93 -7.55
C GLU A 23 -12.27 -25.72 -8.85
N ASP A 24 -12.81 -25.06 -9.89
CA ASP A 24 -13.29 -25.71 -11.12
C ASP A 24 -12.20 -26.12 -12.13
N GLU A 25 -10.94 -25.72 -11.91
CA GLU A 25 -9.80 -26.08 -12.77
C GLU A 25 -8.59 -26.56 -11.94
N LEU A 26 -8.76 -27.61 -11.14
CA LEU A 26 -7.63 -28.22 -10.42
C LEU A 26 -6.77 -29.05 -11.39
N PRO A 27 -5.54 -28.62 -11.74
CA PRO A 27 -4.65 -29.45 -12.53
C PRO A 27 -4.21 -30.67 -11.70
N SER A 28 -3.76 -31.74 -12.36
CA SER A 28 -3.22 -32.93 -11.69
C SER A 28 -1.99 -32.61 -10.82
N ASP A 29 -1.24 -31.58 -11.18
CA ASP A 29 0.06 -31.27 -10.61
C ASP A 29 0.01 -29.92 -9.87
N ASN A 30 0.16 -29.95 -8.55
CA ASN A 30 0.22 -28.76 -7.71
C ASN A 30 1.18 -28.96 -6.53
N TYR A 31 1.59 -27.87 -5.88
CA TYR A 31 2.44 -27.91 -4.70
C TYR A 31 2.08 -26.78 -3.73
N TYR A 32 1.94 -27.13 -2.44
CA TYR A 32 1.63 -26.20 -1.37
C TYR A 32 2.90 -25.82 -0.61
N LEU A 33 3.31 -24.56 -0.72
CA LEU A 33 4.46 -23.98 -0.04
C LEU A 33 4.16 -23.76 1.44
N PRO A 34 4.89 -24.41 2.36
CA PRO A 34 4.85 -24.04 3.77
C PRO A 34 5.36 -22.62 3.96
N HIS A 35 4.72 -21.85 4.84
CA HIS A 35 5.13 -20.49 5.13
C HIS A 35 5.12 -20.21 6.63
N HIS A 36 6.05 -19.38 7.09
CA HIS A 36 6.13 -18.94 8.48
C HIS A 36 6.73 -17.54 8.60
N GLY A 37 6.50 -16.91 9.75
CA GLY A 37 6.92 -15.54 10.02
C GLY A 37 8.17 -15.48 10.87
N VAL A 38 9.20 -14.78 10.39
CA VAL A 38 10.44 -14.54 11.13
C VAL A 38 10.47 -13.08 11.60
N HIS A 39 10.51 -12.88 12.91
CA HIS A 39 10.57 -11.54 13.51
C HIS A 39 11.99 -10.97 13.46
N LYS A 40 12.15 -9.72 13.03
CA LYS A 40 13.42 -8.99 13.03
C LYS A 40 13.38 -7.89 14.09
N SER A 41 13.87 -8.21 15.29
CA SER A 41 13.87 -7.30 16.44
C SER A 41 14.63 -5.97 16.22
N GLY A 42 15.57 -5.90 15.27
CA GLY A 42 16.34 -4.69 14.95
C GLY A 42 15.82 -3.86 13.77
N SER A 43 14.73 -4.25 13.10
CA SER A 43 14.19 -3.50 11.95
C SER A 43 12.98 -2.68 12.36
N THR A 44 13.11 -1.35 12.35
CA THR A 44 12.04 -0.41 12.70
C THR A 44 10.94 -0.31 11.63
N THR A 45 11.29 -0.61 10.36
CA THR A 45 10.40 -0.45 9.20
C THR A 45 9.77 -1.76 8.71
N THR A 46 10.42 -2.91 8.92
CA THR A 46 9.93 -4.24 8.53
C THR A 46 10.14 -5.25 9.65
N PRO A 47 9.33 -5.21 10.71
CA PRO A 47 9.51 -6.05 11.90
C PRO A 47 9.23 -7.54 11.63
N LEU A 48 8.53 -7.89 10.55
CA LEU A 48 8.22 -9.26 10.15
C LEU A 48 8.66 -9.56 8.72
N ARG A 49 9.34 -10.70 8.52
CA ARG A 49 9.59 -11.30 7.20
C ARG A 49 8.84 -12.63 7.12
N VAL A 50 7.90 -12.76 6.18
CA VAL A 50 7.29 -14.05 5.85
C VAL A 50 8.20 -14.80 4.88
N VAL A 51 8.46 -16.07 5.18
CA VAL A 51 9.32 -16.96 4.42
C VAL A 51 8.46 -18.08 3.85
N PHE A 52 8.49 -18.24 2.52
CA PHE A 52 7.91 -19.37 1.80
C PHE A 52 9.00 -20.41 1.59
N ASN A 53 8.75 -21.65 2.03
CA ASN A 53 9.74 -22.69 2.11
C ASN A 53 9.60 -23.72 0.98
N ALA A 54 10.29 -23.48 -0.14
CA ALA A 54 10.33 -24.40 -1.28
C ALA A 54 11.25 -25.63 -1.08
N SER A 55 11.97 -25.74 0.04
CA SER A 55 12.82 -26.90 0.33
C SER A 55 12.12 -28.00 1.13
N SER A 56 10.84 -27.82 1.45
CA SER A 56 10.06 -28.86 2.13
C SER A 56 9.78 -30.03 1.17
N PRO A 57 10.03 -31.29 1.55
CA PRO A 57 9.66 -32.43 0.72
C PRO A 57 8.15 -32.49 0.49
N SER A 58 7.73 -32.85 -0.73
CA SER A 58 6.35 -33.23 -1.05
C SER A 58 6.02 -34.64 -0.56
N SER A 59 4.78 -35.09 -0.78
CA SER A 59 4.34 -36.49 -0.59
C SER A 59 5.22 -37.52 -1.30
N ASN A 60 6.01 -37.07 -2.28
CA ASN A 60 6.82 -37.89 -3.16
C ASN A 60 8.29 -37.91 -2.69
N GLY A 61 8.61 -37.23 -1.58
CA GLY A 61 9.96 -37.12 -1.02
C GLY A 61 10.87 -36.07 -1.69
N VAL A 62 10.42 -35.45 -2.79
CA VAL A 62 11.17 -34.43 -3.55
C VAL A 62 10.65 -33.03 -3.21
N SER A 63 11.53 -32.06 -3.01
CA SER A 63 11.15 -30.65 -2.76
C SER A 63 11.02 -29.87 -4.06
N LEU A 64 10.30 -28.74 -4.02
CA LEU A 64 10.16 -27.88 -5.20
C LEU A 64 11.54 -27.36 -5.67
N ASN A 65 12.44 -27.04 -4.73
CA ASN A 65 13.80 -26.61 -5.05
C ASN A 65 14.64 -27.64 -5.81
N ASP A 66 14.34 -28.93 -5.67
CA ASP A 66 15.08 -29.99 -6.38
C ASP A 66 14.68 -30.06 -7.86
N ILE A 67 13.48 -29.57 -8.20
CA ILE A 67 12.89 -29.58 -9.54
C ILE A 67 13.16 -28.25 -10.26
N LEU A 68 13.23 -27.14 -9.51
CA LEU A 68 13.45 -25.81 -10.08
C LEU A 68 14.80 -25.73 -10.80
N LEU A 69 14.76 -25.23 -12.04
CA LEU A 69 15.95 -24.86 -12.79
C LEU A 69 16.75 -23.83 -11.99
N LYS A 70 17.96 -24.20 -11.60
CA LYS A 70 18.93 -23.26 -11.03
C LYS A 70 19.38 -22.35 -12.17
N GLY A 71 18.95 -21.09 -12.14
CA GLY A 71 19.44 -20.10 -13.09
C GLY A 71 20.93 -19.87 -12.90
N ASP A 72 21.66 -19.71 -14.00
CA ASP A 72 23.05 -19.29 -13.98
C ASP A 72 23.11 -17.80 -13.57
N VAL A 73 23.52 -17.53 -12.34
CA VAL A 73 23.81 -16.15 -11.90
C VAL A 73 25.22 -15.81 -12.35
N ILE A 74 25.37 -15.47 -13.63
CA ILE A 74 26.59 -14.89 -14.17
C ILE A 74 26.33 -13.40 -14.36
N GLU A 75 26.32 -12.65 -13.26
CA GLU A 75 26.44 -11.20 -13.35
C GLU A 75 27.93 -10.86 -13.41
N ASP A 76 28.46 -10.67 -14.62
CA ASP A 76 29.77 -10.06 -14.79
C ASP A 76 29.66 -8.57 -14.40
N ILE A 77 30.05 -8.27 -13.17
CA ILE A 77 30.10 -6.92 -12.60
C ILE A 77 30.87 -5.97 -13.52
N PHE A 78 31.89 -6.46 -14.24
CA PHE A 78 32.66 -5.66 -15.18
C PHE A 78 31.83 -5.24 -16.41
N GLU A 79 31.04 -6.16 -16.95
CA GLU A 79 30.14 -5.91 -18.07
C GLU A 79 28.98 -4.95 -17.67
N LEU A 80 28.40 -5.14 -16.49
CA LEU A 80 27.40 -4.24 -15.93
C LEU A 80 27.96 -2.82 -15.76
N MET A 81 29.19 -2.70 -15.24
CA MET A 81 29.89 -1.43 -15.12
C MET A 81 30.22 -0.79 -16.48
N LEU A 82 30.58 -1.58 -17.50
CA LEU A 82 30.78 -1.09 -18.86
C LEU A 82 29.48 -0.55 -19.47
N ARG A 83 28.35 -1.26 -19.31
CA ARG A 83 27.02 -0.81 -19.74
C ARG A 83 26.60 0.49 -19.03
N PHE A 84 26.85 0.60 -17.73
CA PHE A 84 26.63 1.85 -16.97
C PHE A 84 27.46 3.03 -17.48
N ARG A 85 28.63 2.76 -18.09
CA ARG A 85 29.54 3.79 -18.65
C ARG A 85 29.31 4.08 -20.13
N GLN A 86 28.67 3.17 -20.86
CA GLN A 86 28.33 3.34 -22.28
C GLN A 86 27.22 4.37 -22.50
N HIS A 87 26.33 4.54 -21.53
CA HIS A 87 25.22 5.48 -21.62
C HIS A 87 25.49 6.75 -20.80
N LYS A 88 25.19 7.91 -21.39
CA LYS A 88 25.40 9.24 -20.78
C LYS A 88 24.57 9.47 -19.50
N PHE A 89 23.50 8.68 -19.32
CA PHE A 89 22.60 8.73 -18.18
C PHE A 89 22.38 7.30 -17.68
N ALA A 90 22.49 7.11 -16.37
CA ALA A 90 22.17 5.85 -15.71
C ALA A 90 21.11 6.10 -14.65
N PHE A 91 20.03 5.33 -14.70
CA PHE A 91 18.95 5.41 -13.73
C PHE A 91 19.07 4.25 -12.76
N THR A 92 19.13 4.56 -11.47
CA THR A 92 19.07 3.58 -10.39
C THR A 92 17.77 3.81 -9.64
N PHE A 93 16.86 2.83 -9.69
CA PHE A 93 15.61 2.87 -8.96
C PHE A 93 15.66 1.82 -7.85
N ASP A 94 15.28 2.20 -6.64
CA ASP A 94 14.98 1.22 -5.60
C ASP A 94 13.61 0.60 -5.92
N VAL A 95 13.64 -0.61 -6.48
CA VAL A 95 12.41 -1.31 -6.86
C VAL A 95 11.91 -2.06 -5.63
N GLN A 96 11.06 -1.40 -4.86
CA GLN A 96 10.36 -2.05 -3.75
C GLN A 96 9.58 -3.24 -4.29
N LYS A 97 9.79 -4.42 -3.70
CA LYS A 97 9.09 -5.67 -4.09
C LYS A 97 9.36 -6.11 -5.54
N MET A 98 10.54 -5.82 -6.10
CA MET A 98 10.93 -6.21 -7.48
C MET A 98 10.58 -7.65 -7.85
N PHE A 99 10.98 -8.62 -7.02
CA PHE A 99 10.70 -10.04 -7.26
C PHE A 99 9.20 -10.37 -7.30
N ARG A 100 8.35 -9.55 -6.68
CA ARG A 100 6.89 -9.72 -6.68
C ARG A 100 6.21 -9.13 -7.92
N GLN A 101 6.96 -8.41 -8.76
CA GLN A 101 6.47 -7.82 -10.02
C GLN A 101 6.78 -8.72 -11.23
N ILE A 102 7.41 -9.87 -11.01
CA ILE A 102 7.64 -10.88 -12.04
C ILE A 102 6.41 -11.77 -12.09
N LEU A 103 5.67 -11.71 -13.20
CA LEU A 103 4.51 -12.57 -13.41
C LEU A 103 4.98 -14.00 -13.67
N VAL A 104 4.54 -14.93 -12.82
CA VAL A 104 4.70 -16.37 -13.06
C VAL A 104 3.71 -16.80 -14.13
N ALA A 105 4.18 -17.60 -15.08
CA ALA A 105 3.34 -18.13 -16.16
C ALA A 105 2.13 -18.86 -15.56
N PRO A 106 0.91 -18.71 -16.11
CA PRO A 106 -0.31 -19.26 -15.49
C PRO A 106 -0.20 -20.75 -15.13
N HIS A 107 0.36 -21.56 -16.03
CA HIS A 107 0.54 -23.00 -15.82
C HIS A 107 1.55 -23.39 -14.73
N GLN A 108 2.33 -22.44 -14.19
CA GLN A 108 3.32 -22.67 -13.12
C GLN A 108 2.88 -22.14 -11.76
N ARG A 109 1.80 -21.34 -11.70
CA ARG A 109 1.34 -20.70 -10.45
C ARG A 109 0.90 -21.73 -9.42
N ASP A 110 0.39 -22.88 -9.88
CA ASP A 110 -0.12 -23.94 -9.02
C ASP A 110 0.95 -24.70 -8.23
N TYR A 111 2.23 -24.51 -8.57
CA TYR A 111 3.35 -25.00 -7.76
C TYR A 111 3.71 -24.05 -6.60
N LEU A 112 3.10 -22.86 -6.55
CA LEU A 112 3.37 -21.83 -5.54
C LEU A 112 2.16 -21.59 -4.61
N ARG A 113 1.24 -22.56 -4.51
CA ARG A 113 0.03 -22.42 -3.70
C ARG A 113 0.40 -22.32 -2.22
N ILE A 114 -0.41 -21.60 -1.46
CA ILE A 114 -0.26 -21.49 0.00
C ILE A 114 -1.59 -21.76 0.68
N LEU A 115 -1.53 -22.32 1.89
CA LEU A 115 -2.71 -22.49 2.73
C LEU A 115 -2.79 -21.33 3.71
N TRP A 116 -3.58 -20.32 3.36
CA TRP A 116 -3.89 -19.22 4.26
C TRP A 116 -5.27 -19.42 4.86
N PHE A 117 -5.29 -19.80 6.13
CA PHE A 117 -6.51 -19.79 6.92
C PHE A 117 -6.64 -18.41 7.55
N GLU A 118 -7.73 -17.72 7.27
CA GLU A 118 -8.15 -16.57 8.09
C GLU A 118 -8.39 -17.07 9.51
N ALA A 119 -7.33 -17.10 10.33
CA ALA A 119 -7.40 -17.36 11.76
C ALA A 119 -8.10 -16.21 12.53
N GLN A 120 -8.69 -15.30 11.77
CA GLN A 120 -9.51 -14.17 12.14
C GLN A 120 -10.99 -14.44 11.90
N LEU A 121 -11.38 -15.45 11.11
CA LEU A 121 -12.80 -15.67 10.77
C LEU A 121 -13.68 -15.74 12.01
N LYS A 122 -13.29 -16.45 13.08
CA LYS A 122 -14.08 -16.48 14.32
C LYS A 122 -14.18 -15.11 15.00
N ALA A 123 -13.04 -14.42 15.22
CA ALA A 123 -13.02 -13.16 15.96
C ALA A 123 -13.61 -12.00 15.14
N GLU A 124 -13.43 -12.00 13.83
CA GLU A 124 -14.01 -11.03 12.89
C GLU A 124 -15.49 -11.30 12.65
N VAL A 125 -15.92 -12.56 12.56
CA VAL A 125 -17.35 -12.89 12.48
C VAL A 125 -18.05 -12.52 13.80
N GLU A 126 -17.46 -12.82 14.97
CA GLU A 126 -18.01 -12.40 16.27
C GLU A 126 -18.07 -10.87 16.40
N GLN A 127 -17.01 -10.16 16.00
CA GLN A 127 -16.93 -8.70 16.09
C GLN A 127 -17.77 -7.99 15.00
N ALA A 128 -17.92 -8.57 13.81
CA ALA A 128 -18.67 -8.01 12.69
C ALA A 128 -20.18 -8.32 12.78
N LEU A 129 -20.55 -9.47 13.32
CA LEU A 129 -21.96 -9.86 13.46
C LEU A 129 -22.59 -9.34 14.76
N ASN A 130 -21.79 -8.91 15.74
CA ASN A 130 -22.27 -8.39 17.04
C ASN A 130 -23.40 -9.25 17.66
N LEU A 131 -23.31 -10.57 17.46
CA LEU A 131 -24.32 -11.52 17.92
C LEU A 131 -24.05 -11.84 19.39
N GLN A 132 -25.09 -11.78 20.20
CA GLN A 132 -25.04 -12.34 21.54
C GLN A 132 -25.08 -13.87 21.40
N ILE A 133 -23.99 -14.55 21.73
CA ILE A 133 -23.90 -16.01 21.65
C ILE A 133 -24.42 -16.57 22.98
N ASP A 134 -25.64 -17.11 22.96
CA ASP A 134 -26.30 -17.64 24.16
C ASP A 134 -25.66 -18.94 24.68
N SER A 135 -25.03 -19.72 23.79
CA SER A 135 -24.31 -20.95 24.16
C SER A 135 -23.24 -21.32 23.14
N ILE A 136 -22.13 -21.89 23.61
CA ILE A 136 -21.02 -22.36 22.78
C ILE A 136 -20.83 -23.86 22.99
N LEU A 137 -21.12 -24.64 21.97
CA LEU A 137 -20.85 -26.09 21.92
C LEU A 137 -19.51 -26.34 21.23
N MET A 138 -18.63 -27.11 21.89
CA MET A 138 -17.29 -27.46 21.40
C MET A 138 -17.22 -28.97 21.22
N TYR A 139 -16.71 -29.43 20.07
CA TYR A 139 -16.63 -30.86 19.76
C TYR A 139 -15.18 -31.33 19.68
N THR A 140 -14.90 -32.54 20.15
CA THR A 140 -13.64 -33.26 19.95
C THR A 140 -13.90 -34.68 19.47
N ASP A 141 -13.04 -35.16 18.57
CA ASP A 141 -13.06 -36.53 18.05
C ASP A 141 -12.29 -37.53 18.91
N SER A 142 -11.65 -37.04 19.98
CA SER A 142 -10.88 -37.86 20.90
C SER A 142 -11.63 -37.98 22.22
N THR A 143 -12.20 -39.17 22.47
CA THR A 143 -12.83 -39.51 23.75
C THR A 143 -11.84 -39.41 24.93
N ILE A 144 -10.56 -39.70 24.69
CA ILE A 144 -9.48 -39.55 25.67
C ILE A 144 -9.25 -38.07 26.00
N SER A 145 -9.21 -37.20 24.99
CA SER A 145 -9.04 -35.76 25.19
C SER A 145 -10.26 -35.16 25.88
N LEU A 146 -11.47 -35.61 25.54
CA LEU A 146 -12.70 -35.21 26.25
C LEU A 146 -12.64 -35.60 27.72
N ALA A 147 -12.26 -36.85 28.01
CA ALA A 147 -12.11 -37.34 29.39
C ALA A 147 -11.05 -36.53 30.16
N TRP A 148 -9.93 -36.17 29.54
CA TRP A 148 -8.92 -35.30 30.17
C TRP A 148 -9.45 -33.89 30.43
N ILE A 149 -10.22 -33.30 29.52
CA ILE A 149 -10.81 -31.97 29.68
C ILE A 149 -11.84 -31.96 30.83
N GLN A 150 -12.57 -33.05 31.03
CA GLN A 150 -13.54 -33.22 32.12
C GLN A 150 -12.89 -33.62 33.45
N THR A 151 -11.65 -34.08 33.43
CA THR A 151 -10.92 -34.50 34.64
C THR A 151 -10.25 -33.30 35.31
N SER A 152 -10.25 -33.28 36.66
CA SER A 152 -9.51 -32.27 37.43
C SER A 152 -8.01 -32.30 37.09
N PRO A 153 -7.36 -31.18 36.74
CA PRO A 153 -5.96 -31.14 36.32
C PRO A 153 -4.97 -31.76 37.30
N HIS A 154 -5.28 -31.75 38.60
CA HIS A 154 -4.41 -32.32 39.64
C HIS A 154 -4.29 -33.85 39.56
N ARG A 155 -5.23 -34.53 38.89
CA ARG A 155 -5.20 -35.98 38.67
C ARG A 155 -4.43 -36.37 37.41
N LEU A 156 -3.98 -35.39 36.61
CA LEU A 156 -3.32 -35.60 35.33
C LEU A 156 -1.81 -35.36 35.47
N LYS A 157 -1.01 -36.06 34.64
CA LYS A 157 0.43 -35.80 34.55
C LYS A 157 0.69 -34.35 34.15
N THR A 158 1.74 -33.74 34.68
CA THR A 158 2.06 -32.30 34.54
C THR A 158 1.93 -31.76 33.11
N PHE A 159 2.41 -32.52 32.11
CA PHE A 159 2.32 -32.16 30.70
C PHE A 159 0.88 -32.05 30.17
N VAL A 160 0.00 -32.95 30.60
CA VAL A 160 -1.42 -32.97 30.22
C VAL A 160 -2.20 -31.97 31.07
N ALA A 161 -1.93 -31.91 32.38
CA ALA A 161 -2.52 -30.96 33.31
C ALA A 161 -2.36 -29.51 32.84
N ASN A 162 -1.15 -29.11 32.42
CA ASN A 162 -0.90 -27.76 31.92
C ASN A 162 -1.72 -27.40 30.67
N ARG A 163 -1.97 -28.38 29.79
CA ARG A 163 -2.81 -28.19 28.59
C ARG A 163 -4.28 -28.14 28.95
N VAL A 164 -4.75 -29.02 29.83
CA VAL A 164 -6.13 -29.05 30.29
C VAL A 164 -6.50 -27.76 31.03
N VAL A 165 -5.64 -27.25 31.92
CA VAL A 165 -5.84 -25.95 32.59
C VAL A 165 -6.01 -24.83 31.57
N LYS A 166 -5.18 -24.82 30.53
CA LYS A 166 -5.27 -23.80 29.47
C LYS A 166 -6.58 -23.92 28.69
N ILE A 167 -7.01 -25.14 28.35
CA ILE A 167 -8.27 -25.39 27.65
C ILE A 167 -9.46 -24.96 28.53
N GLN A 168 -9.55 -25.47 29.75
CA GLN A 168 -10.62 -25.14 30.70
C GLN A 168 -10.73 -23.62 30.95
N ARG A 169 -9.59 -22.92 31.06
CA ARG A 169 -9.56 -21.46 31.21
C ARG A 169 -10.09 -20.73 29.98
N LEU A 170 -9.78 -21.23 28.77
CA LEU A 170 -10.22 -20.61 27.52
C LEU A 170 -11.68 -20.95 27.16
N THR A 171 -12.22 -22.05 27.69
CA THR A 171 -13.57 -22.55 27.37
C THR A 171 -14.50 -22.56 28.59
N GLN A 172 -14.33 -21.60 29.50
CA GLN A 172 -15.06 -21.56 30.78
C GLN A 172 -16.59 -21.48 30.63
N ASN A 173 -17.07 -21.00 29.48
CA ASN A 173 -18.50 -20.85 29.13
C ASN A 173 -18.91 -21.73 27.94
N SER A 174 -18.25 -22.87 27.75
CA SER A 174 -18.52 -23.76 26.61
C SER A 174 -18.66 -25.22 27.04
N GLU A 175 -19.62 -25.91 26.45
CA GLU A 175 -19.84 -27.33 26.71
C GLU A 175 -19.05 -28.19 25.71
N TRP A 176 -18.25 -29.13 26.22
CA TRP A 176 -17.48 -30.04 25.38
C TRP A 176 -18.21 -31.37 25.18
N GLN A 177 -18.39 -31.76 23.92
CA GLN A 177 -19.02 -33.02 23.52
C GLN A 177 -18.12 -33.83 22.57
N HIS A 178 -18.39 -35.13 22.47
CA HIS A 178 -17.69 -36.01 21.54
C HIS A 178 -18.40 -36.02 20.20
N VAL A 179 -17.64 -35.93 19.10
CA VAL A 179 -18.11 -36.19 17.74
C VAL A 179 -17.28 -37.31 17.13
N PRO A 180 -17.87 -38.38 16.56
CA PRO A 180 -17.09 -39.40 15.86
C PRO A 180 -16.18 -38.79 14.78
N SER A 181 -14.94 -39.28 14.61
CA SER A 181 -13.96 -38.69 13.68
C SER A 181 -14.48 -38.58 12.23
N ASN A 182 -15.31 -39.53 11.78
CA ASN A 182 -15.95 -39.48 10.45
C ASN A 182 -17.01 -38.37 10.30
N LEU A 183 -17.53 -37.87 11.42
CA LEU A 183 -18.53 -36.80 11.51
C LEU A 183 -17.94 -35.49 12.03
N ASN A 184 -16.63 -35.44 12.31
CA ASN A 184 -15.97 -34.25 12.82
C ASN A 184 -15.81 -33.20 11.72
N PRO A 185 -16.54 -32.07 11.75
CA PRO A 185 -16.41 -31.05 10.73
C PRO A 185 -15.05 -30.34 10.77
N ALA A 186 -14.33 -30.40 11.89
CA ALA A 186 -13.00 -29.80 12.02
C ALA A 186 -11.90 -30.63 11.32
N ASP A 187 -12.12 -31.93 11.09
CA ASP A 187 -11.16 -32.77 10.36
C ASP A 187 -11.11 -32.40 8.87
N VAL A 188 -12.24 -31.97 8.30
CA VAL A 188 -12.32 -31.41 6.94
C VAL A 188 -11.36 -30.23 6.77
N LEU A 189 -11.28 -29.38 7.79
CA LEU A 189 -10.45 -28.17 7.79
C LEU A 189 -8.99 -28.44 8.19
N SER A 190 -8.74 -29.40 9.08
CA SER A 190 -7.42 -29.62 9.67
C SER A 190 -6.58 -30.71 8.99
N ARG A 191 -7.21 -31.75 8.46
CA ARG A 191 -6.53 -32.85 7.73
C ARG A 191 -6.69 -32.73 6.22
N GLY A 192 -7.60 -31.86 5.77
CA GLY A 192 -8.04 -31.81 4.38
C GLY A 192 -8.86 -33.04 4.01
N LEU A 193 -9.60 -32.95 2.92
CA LEU A 193 -10.26 -34.08 2.29
C LEU A 193 -9.51 -34.45 1.02
N VAL A 194 -9.41 -35.75 0.74
CA VAL A 194 -8.94 -36.21 -0.57
C VAL A 194 -10.02 -35.84 -1.60
N THR A 195 -9.64 -35.46 -2.81
CA THR A 195 -10.56 -34.99 -3.87
C THR A 195 -11.75 -35.91 -4.14
N VAL A 196 -11.58 -37.22 -3.93
CA VAL A 196 -12.65 -38.23 -4.05
C VAL A 196 -13.73 -38.09 -2.96
N GLU A 197 -13.35 -37.71 -1.73
CA GLU A 197 -14.29 -37.52 -0.61
C GLU A 197 -15.03 -36.19 -0.69
N ILE A 198 -14.38 -35.14 -1.22
CA ILE A 198 -15.04 -33.87 -1.57
C ILE A 198 -16.13 -34.13 -2.62
N ARG A 199 -15.82 -34.89 -3.69
CA ARG A 199 -16.79 -35.28 -4.72
C ARG A 199 -17.98 -36.09 -4.17
N LYS A 200 -17.78 -36.88 -3.10
CA LYS A 200 -18.86 -37.65 -2.45
C LYS A 200 -19.78 -36.80 -1.57
N ARG A 201 -19.27 -35.69 -1.00
CA ARG A 201 -20.08 -34.75 -0.20
C ARG A 201 -20.76 -33.68 -1.06
N GLY A 202 -20.28 -33.46 -2.28
CA GLY A 202 -20.87 -32.54 -3.26
C GLY A 202 -20.39 -31.09 -3.09
N LEU A 203 -20.54 -30.29 -4.16
CA LEU A 203 -20.42 -28.84 -4.11
C LEU A 203 -21.62 -28.26 -3.36
N LEU A 204 -21.46 -27.12 -2.68
CA LEU A 204 -22.60 -26.37 -2.14
C LEU A 204 -23.56 -26.05 -3.29
N SER A 205 -24.80 -26.52 -3.15
CA SER A 205 -25.86 -26.19 -4.08
C SER A 205 -26.22 -24.71 -3.98
N ALA A 206 -26.73 -24.14 -5.06
CA ALA A 206 -27.24 -22.76 -5.05
C ALA A 206 -28.30 -22.55 -3.95
N ALA A 207 -29.09 -23.58 -3.65
CA ALA A 207 -30.07 -23.56 -2.57
C ALA A 207 -29.42 -23.46 -1.18
N GLU A 208 -28.34 -24.21 -0.91
CA GLU A 208 -27.62 -24.14 0.37
C GLU A 208 -26.95 -22.80 0.59
N ILE A 209 -26.36 -22.21 -0.47
CA ILE A 209 -25.76 -20.87 -0.40
C ILE A 209 -26.84 -19.83 -0.11
N GLN A 210 -27.97 -19.90 -0.80
CA GLN A 210 -29.09 -18.98 -0.63
C GLN A 210 -29.72 -19.09 0.76
N GLU A 211 -29.90 -20.31 1.27
CA GLU A 211 -30.41 -20.55 2.62
C GLU A 211 -29.44 -20.03 3.68
N GLY A 212 -28.13 -20.27 3.49
CA GLY A 212 -27.08 -19.72 4.37
C GLY A 212 -27.08 -18.19 4.39
N GLU A 213 -27.24 -17.55 3.23
CA GLU A 213 -27.35 -16.09 3.11
C GLU A 213 -28.58 -15.55 3.84
N TYR A 214 -29.76 -16.15 3.62
CA TYR A 214 -30.98 -15.76 4.32
C TYR A 214 -30.85 -15.95 5.83
N ARG A 215 -30.26 -17.05 6.27
CA ARG A 215 -30.04 -17.32 7.69
C ARG A 215 -29.13 -16.28 8.33
N LEU A 216 -28.04 -15.93 7.67
CA LEU A 216 -27.12 -14.90 8.14
C LEU A 216 -27.82 -13.54 8.26
N ILE A 217 -28.58 -13.13 7.23
CA ILE A 217 -29.31 -11.86 7.24
C ILE A 217 -30.40 -11.87 8.31
N SER A 218 -31.11 -12.98 8.49
CA SER A 218 -32.13 -13.15 9.52
C SER A 218 -31.55 -12.91 10.92
N LEU A 219 -30.40 -13.52 11.23
CA LEU A 219 -29.70 -13.31 12.51
C LEU A 219 -29.30 -11.84 12.71
N VAL A 220 -28.76 -11.21 11.67
CA VAL A 220 -28.39 -9.79 11.71
C VAL A 220 -29.60 -8.88 11.92
N GLN A 221 -30.74 -9.19 11.31
CA GLN A 221 -31.98 -8.44 11.51
C GLN A 221 -32.55 -8.63 12.91
N GLN A 222 -32.49 -9.84 13.48
CA GLN A 222 -32.92 -10.10 14.85
C GLN A 222 -32.11 -9.30 15.88
N VAL A 223 -30.82 -9.06 15.61
CA VAL A 223 -29.97 -8.24 16.49
C VAL A 223 -30.12 -6.74 16.21
N ALA A 224 -29.95 -6.31 14.96
CA ALA A 224 -29.91 -4.89 14.61
C ALA A 224 -31.29 -4.22 14.51
N LEU A 225 -32.35 -5.02 14.30
CA LEU A 225 -33.74 -4.60 14.14
C LEU A 225 -34.66 -5.40 15.09
N ALA A 226 -34.18 -5.73 16.29
CA ALA A 226 -34.87 -6.61 17.25
C ALA A 226 -36.34 -6.23 17.51
N GLU A 227 -36.61 -4.94 17.74
CA GLU A 227 -37.96 -4.42 18.00
C GLU A 227 -38.87 -4.56 16.77
N ASP A 228 -38.36 -4.21 15.59
CA ASP A 228 -39.10 -4.35 14.33
C ASP A 228 -39.37 -5.83 14.02
N PHE A 229 -38.40 -6.71 14.25
CA PHE A 229 -38.50 -8.15 14.03
C PHE A 229 -39.56 -8.77 14.96
N ALA A 230 -39.53 -8.44 16.26
CA ALA A 230 -40.50 -8.93 17.23
C ALA A 230 -41.92 -8.44 16.92
N ASN A 231 -42.09 -7.18 16.50
CA ASN A 231 -43.40 -6.65 16.13
C ASN A 231 -43.95 -7.33 14.87
N LEU A 232 -43.14 -7.46 13.82
CA LEU A 232 -43.55 -8.09 12.57
C LEU A 232 -43.83 -9.60 12.73
N SER A 233 -43.05 -10.28 13.57
CA SER A 233 -43.30 -11.69 13.91
C SER A 233 -44.65 -11.89 14.63
N ASN A 234 -45.10 -10.90 15.40
CA ASN A 234 -46.39 -10.90 16.08
C ASN A 234 -47.52 -10.26 15.24
N GLN A 235 -47.31 -10.06 13.93
CA GLN A 235 -48.24 -9.40 13.00
C GLN A 235 -48.65 -7.98 13.43
N LYS A 236 -47.80 -7.30 14.23
CA LYS A 236 -47.98 -5.90 14.64
C LYS A 236 -47.23 -4.99 13.67
N GLN A 237 -47.69 -3.74 13.55
CA GLN A 237 -46.96 -2.73 12.79
C GLN A 237 -45.69 -2.28 13.52
N VAL A 238 -44.68 -1.88 12.76
CA VAL A 238 -43.44 -1.28 13.30
C VAL A 238 -43.73 0.04 14.01
N THR A 239 -42.90 0.37 14.99
CA THR A 239 -43.10 1.57 15.82
C THR A 239 -42.88 2.86 15.05
N SER A 240 -43.42 3.96 15.58
CA SER A 240 -43.35 5.28 14.93
C SER A 240 -41.92 5.81 14.78
N ALA A 241 -40.99 5.36 15.63
CA ALA A 241 -39.57 5.69 15.61
C ALA A 241 -38.76 4.84 14.62
N SER A 242 -39.33 3.75 14.09
CA SER A 242 -38.63 2.84 13.20
C SER A 242 -38.30 3.51 11.86
N LYS A 243 -37.06 3.29 11.39
CA LYS A 243 -36.62 3.72 10.05
C LYS A 243 -37.31 2.95 8.93
N LEU A 244 -37.97 1.83 9.27
CA LEU A 244 -38.72 1.00 8.35
C LEU A 244 -40.18 1.43 8.19
N LYS A 245 -40.72 2.32 9.04
CA LYS A 245 -42.14 2.73 9.03
C LYS A 245 -42.67 3.11 7.64
N TYR A 246 -41.89 3.88 6.89
CA TYR A 246 -42.30 4.38 5.56
C TYR A 246 -42.00 3.41 4.41
N LEU A 247 -41.51 2.21 4.72
CA LEU A 247 -41.09 1.19 3.75
C LEU A 247 -42.04 -0.02 3.72
N SER A 248 -43.22 0.09 4.34
CA SER A 248 -44.23 -0.98 4.41
C SER A 248 -43.60 -2.36 4.69
N PRO A 249 -42.88 -2.50 5.83
CA PRO A 249 -42.05 -3.67 6.08
C PRO A 249 -42.90 -4.92 6.27
N LEU A 250 -42.42 -6.05 5.75
CA LEU A 250 -43.08 -7.35 5.83
C LEU A 250 -42.06 -8.41 6.28
N LEU A 251 -42.49 -9.35 7.12
CA LEU A 251 -41.68 -10.52 7.45
C LEU A 251 -42.01 -11.64 6.47
N ASP A 252 -41.01 -12.09 5.74
CA ASP A 252 -41.14 -13.25 4.86
C ASP A 252 -41.03 -14.52 5.70
N THR A 253 -42.13 -15.26 5.84
CA THR A 253 -42.18 -16.49 6.64
C THR A 253 -41.35 -17.62 6.04
N SER A 254 -41.11 -17.62 4.72
CA SER A 254 -40.35 -18.66 4.04
C SER A 254 -38.84 -18.56 4.30
N SER A 255 -38.31 -17.34 4.32
CA SER A 255 -36.88 -17.05 4.48
C SER A 255 -36.54 -16.42 5.84
N ASN A 256 -37.54 -16.19 6.70
CA ASN A 256 -37.41 -15.57 8.02
C ASN A 256 -36.66 -14.23 8.01
N VAL A 257 -36.86 -13.42 6.98
CA VAL A 257 -36.21 -12.10 6.82
C VAL A 257 -37.24 -10.98 6.63
N ILE A 258 -36.92 -9.81 7.17
CA ILE A 258 -37.66 -8.57 6.94
C ILE A 258 -37.36 -8.07 5.52
N ARG A 259 -38.41 -7.88 4.73
CA ARG A 259 -38.39 -7.29 3.39
C ARG A 259 -39.12 -5.95 3.38
N VAL A 260 -38.78 -5.13 2.39
CA VAL A 260 -39.41 -3.84 2.14
C VAL A 260 -40.58 -4.04 1.19
N GLY A 261 -41.74 -3.50 1.55
CA GLY A 261 -42.89 -3.41 0.66
C GLY A 261 -42.67 -2.37 -0.45
N GLY A 262 -43.47 -2.46 -1.50
CA GLY A 262 -43.31 -1.57 -2.66
C GLY A 262 -44.60 -1.34 -3.43
N ARG A 263 -44.54 -0.42 -4.38
CA ARG A 263 -45.65 -0.11 -5.30
C ARG A 263 -45.67 -1.01 -6.54
N LEU A 264 -44.69 -1.91 -6.66
CA LEU A 264 -44.43 -2.72 -7.86
C LEU A 264 -45.14 -4.09 -7.84
N HIS A 265 -46.18 -4.27 -7.02
CA HIS A 265 -46.89 -5.55 -6.88
C HIS A 265 -47.39 -6.11 -8.22
N ASN A 266 -47.95 -5.24 -9.06
CA ASN A 266 -48.49 -5.57 -10.40
C ASN A 266 -47.44 -5.59 -11.53
N SER A 267 -46.15 -5.49 -11.23
CA SER A 267 -45.11 -5.60 -12.27
C SER A 267 -44.75 -7.05 -12.57
N ASP A 268 -44.15 -7.37 -13.71
CA ASP A 268 -43.64 -8.71 -14.01
C ASP A 268 -42.24 -8.98 -13.42
N LEU A 269 -41.81 -8.15 -12.46
CA LEU A 269 -40.51 -8.27 -11.83
C LEU A 269 -40.44 -9.46 -10.86
N SER A 270 -39.24 -9.98 -10.63
CA SER A 270 -39.02 -11.04 -9.65
C SER A 270 -39.37 -10.60 -8.22
N TYR A 271 -39.71 -11.56 -7.38
CA TYR A 271 -40.14 -11.31 -6.00
C TYR A 271 -39.10 -10.50 -5.20
N ASN A 272 -37.81 -10.78 -5.36
CA ASN A 272 -36.72 -10.05 -4.68
C ASN A 272 -36.64 -8.58 -5.10
N VAL A 273 -36.93 -8.27 -6.37
CA VAL A 273 -36.91 -6.88 -6.87
C VAL A 273 -38.14 -6.11 -6.36
N LYS A 274 -39.30 -6.79 -6.25
CA LYS A 274 -40.52 -6.21 -5.68
C LYS A 274 -40.40 -5.99 -4.17
N HIS A 275 -39.78 -6.95 -3.48
CA HIS A 275 -39.67 -7.04 -2.04
C HIS A 275 -38.22 -7.27 -1.59
N PRO A 276 -37.34 -6.26 -1.75
CA PRO A 276 -35.94 -6.38 -1.40
C PRO A 276 -35.74 -6.53 0.11
N ILE A 277 -34.74 -7.31 0.51
CA ILE A 277 -34.46 -7.64 1.92
C ILE A 277 -33.86 -6.42 2.63
N ALA A 278 -34.42 -6.03 3.77
CA ALA A 278 -33.95 -4.85 4.50
C ALA A 278 -32.57 -5.10 5.13
N LEU A 279 -31.58 -4.27 4.79
CA LEU A 279 -30.25 -4.33 5.41
C LEU A 279 -30.08 -3.21 6.46
N PRO A 280 -29.69 -3.54 7.70
CA PRO A 280 -29.58 -2.57 8.78
C PRO A 280 -28.49 -1.52 8.53
N LYS A 281 -28.74 -0.28 8.98
CA LYS A 281 -27.80 0.82 8.82
C LYS A 281 -26.58 0.62 9.74
N GLY A 282 -25.37 0.64 9.17
CA GLY A 282 -24.12 0.64 9.94
C GLY A 282 -23.66 -0.74 10.42
N HIS A 283 -24.34 -1.82 10.01
CA HIS A 283 -23.91 -3.18 10.30
C HIS A 283 -22.84 -3.65 9.31
N ALA A 284 -21.89 -4.49 9.76
CA ALA A 284 -20.79 -4.96 8.92
C ALA A 284 -21.29 -5.77 7.71
N VAL A 285 -22.28 -6.65 7.90
CA VAL A 285 -22.91 -7.41 6.79
C VAL A 285 -23.47 -6.50 5.71
N SER A 286 -24.11 -5.38 6.06
CA SER A 286 -24.59 -4.41 5.07
C SER A 286 -23.45 -3.80 4.25
N ASN A 287 -22.29 -3.60 4.87
CA ASN A 287 -21.10 -3.12 4.18
C ASN A 287 -20.50 -4.21 3.28
N LEU A 288 -20.37 -5.44 3.77
CA LEU A 288 -19.82 -6.58 3.02
C LEU A 288 -20.66 -6.90 1.77
N VAL A 289 -21.99 -6.95 1.90
CA VAL A 289 -22.90 -7.17 0.76
C VAL A 289 -22.73 -6.08 -0.30
N MET A 290 -22.63 -4.81 0.10
CA MET A 290 -22.42 -3.72 -0.86
C MET A 290 -20.98 -3.70 -1.43
N GLN A 291 -19.98 -4.15 -0.68
CA GLN A 291 -18.61 -4.29 -1.16
C GLN A 291 -18.49 -5.39 -2.21
N ASP A 292 -19.09 -6.56 -2.00
CA ASP A 292 -19.10 -7.67 -2.97
C ASP A 292 -19.73 -7.24 -4.31
N ILE A 293 -20.87 -6.53 -4.26
CA ILE A 293 -21.50 -5.96 -5.45
C ILE A 293 -20.60 -4.89 -6.10
N HIS A 294 -19.87 -4.11 -5.31
CA HIS A 294 -18.97 -3.06 -5.81
C HIS A 294 -17.74 -3.62 -6.52
N ILE A 295 -17.18 -4.74 -6.09
CA ILE A 295 -16.01 -5.36 -6.75
C ILE A 295 -16.26 -5.58 -8.25
N ARG A 296 -17.52 -5.84 -8.62
CA ARG A 296 -17.94 -6.10 -10.00
C ARG A 296 -18.44 -4.86 -10.75
N ASN A 297 -18.56 -3.70 -10.10
CA ASN A 297 -19.27 -2.54 -10.63
C ASN A 297 -18.68 -1.18 -10.22
N VAL A 298 -18.72 -0.20 -11.13
CA VAL A 298 -18.16 1.14 -10.89
C VAL A 298 -19.26 2.16 -10.58
N GLY A 299 -19.00 3.04 -9.60
CA GLY A 299 -19.81 4.22 -9.31
C GLY A 299 -20.92 4.01 -8.27
N ALA A 300 -21.14 5.03 -7.44
CA ALA A 300 -22.02 4.93 -6.27
C ALA A 300 -23.50 4.78 -6.63
N GLN A 301 -23.94 5.37 -7.76
CA GLN A 301 -25.34 5.27 -8.21
C GLN A 301 -25.65 3.87 -8.76
N THR A 302 -24.76 3.32 -9.59
CA THR A 302 -24.87 1.98 -10.15
C THR A 302 -24.87 0.94 -9.05
N LEU A 303 -23.95 1.05 -8.09
CA LEU A 303 -23.89 0.19 -6.92
C LEU A 303 -25.24 0.17 -6.18
N LEU A 304 -25.80 1.34 -5.85
CA LEU A 304 -27.07 1.42 -5.13
C LEU A 304 -28.24 0.81 -5.94
N ARG A 305 -28.25 0.97 -7.26
CA ARG A 305 -29.27 0.38 -8.15
C ARG A 305 -29.21 -1.15 -8.11
N LEU A 306 -28.01 -1.72 -8.24
CA LEU A 306 -27.82 -3.17 -8.27
C LEU A 306 -28.11 -3.80 -6.91
N THR A 307 -27.65 -3.17 -5.83
CA THR A 307 -28.00 -3.61 -4.47
C THR A 307 -29.51 -3.70 -4.29
N ARG A 308 -30.27 -2.70 -4.79
CA ARG A 308 -31.74 -2.64 -4.70
C ARG A 308 -32.51 -3.71 -5.48
N GLN A 309 -31.84 -4.52 -6.29
CA GLN A 309 -32.51 -5.66 -6.93
C GLN A 309 -32.79 -6.80 -5.95
N ASN A 310 -31.97 -6.95 -4.90
CA ASN A 310 -32.12 -8.00 -3.89
C ASN A 310 -32.22 -7.45 -2.46
N PHE A 311 -31.60 -6.29 -2.20
CA PHE A 311 -31.42 -5.73 -0.85
C PHE A 311 -31.78 -4.26 -0.76
N TRP A 312 -32.41 -3.86 0.34
CA TRP A 312 -32.73 -2.49 0.67
C TRP A 312 -31.89 -1.97 1.84
N PRO A 313 -30.70 -1.38 1.57
CA PRO A 313 -29.86 -0.80 2.61
C PRO A 313 -30.46 0.48 3.19
N ILE A 314 -30.72 0.48 4.51
CA ILE A 314 -31.21 1.65 5.24
C ILE A 314 -30.11 2.74 5.22
N GLY A 315 -30.35 3.83 4.49
CA GLY A 315 -29.33 4.88 4.28
C GLY A 315 -28.30 4.56 3.19
N GLY A 316 -28.61 3.64 2.27
CA GLY A 316 -27.68 3.10 1.27
C GLY A 316 -26.96 4.10 0.37
N ARG A 317 -27.50 5.31 0.13
CA ARG A 317 -26.81 6.34 -0.68
C ARG A 317 -25.47 6.75 -0.06
N ASN A 318 -25.44 6.96 1.25
CA ASN A 318 -24.24 7.39 1.95
C ASN A 318 -23.23 6.23 2.04
N LEU A 319 -23.73 5.01 2.24
CA LEU A 319 -22.91 3.80 2.25
C LEU A 319 -22.26 3.57 0.88
N ALA A 320 -23.02 3.66 -0.21
CA ALA A 320 -22.48 3.52 -1.57
C ALA A 320 -21.41 4.57 -1.89
N ARG A 321 -21.62 5.85 -1.49
CA ARG A 321 -20.62 6.91 -1.68
C ARG A 321 -19.34 6.64 -0.88
N SER A 322 -19.48 6.21 0.37
CA SER A 322 -18.36 5.87 1.24
C SER A 322 -17.53 4.71 0.66
N ILE A 323 -18.19 3.63 0.24
CA ILE A 323 -17.53 2.46 -0.36
C ILE A 323 -16.72 2.85 -1.59
N VAL A 324 -17.32 3.61 -2.51
CA VAL A 324 -16.65 4.03 -3.75
C VAL A 324 -15.50 5.02 -3.48
N HIS A 325 -15.67 5.93 -2.51
CA HIS A 325 -14.62 6.89 -2.13
C HIS A 325 -13.40 6.20 -1.51
N ASN A 326 -13.62 5.20 -0.66
CA ASN A 326 -12.56 4.46 0.01
C ASN A 326 -11.93 3.35 -0.88
N CYS A 327 -12.50 3.11 -2.06
CA CYS A 327 -12.00 2.10 -2.98
C CYS A 327 -10.73 2.59 -3.70
N VAL A 328 -9.60 1.92 -3.43
CA VAL A 328 -8.29 2.21 -4.03
C VAL A 328 -8.35 2.11 -5.56
N ILE A 329 -9.09 1.13 -6.09
CA ILE A 329 -9.28 0.94 -7.53
C ILE A 329 -9.98 2.17 -8.12
N CYS A 330 -11.11 2.59 -7.55
CA CYS A 330 -11.83 3.78 -8.02
C CYS A 330 -10.99 5.06 -7.90
N SER A 331 -10.22 5.20 -6.81
CA SER A 331 -9.34 6.35 -6.60
C SER A 331 -8.23 6.44 -7.67
N ARG A 332 -7.61 5.30 -8.02
CA ARG A 332 -6.60 5.23 -9.09
C ARG A 332 -7.15 5.65 -10.46
N TYR A 333 -8.39 5.29 -10.77
CA TYR A 333 -9.04 5.63 -12.04
C TYR A 333 -9.64 7.05 -12.08
N ASN A 334 -9.53 7.83 -10.99
CA ASN A 334 -10.07 9.20 -10.92
C ASN A 334 -8.97 10.24 -10.62
N PRO A 335 -8.00 10.47 -11.53
CA PRO A 335 -6.93 11.43 -11.30
C PRO A 335 -7.44 12.87 -11.26
N GLN A 336 -7.11 13.62 -10.21
CA GLN A 336 -7.37 15.05 -10.15
C GLN A 336 -6.25 15.81 -10.88
N PHE A 337 -6.61 16.60 -11.90
CA PHE A 337 -5.67 17.47 -12.60
C PHE A 337 -5.33 18.68 -11.71
N LEU A 338 -4.04 18.87 -11.42
CA LEU A 338 -3.53 20.07 -10.75
C LEU A 338 -3.48 21.23 -11.74
N SER A 339 -4.24 22.30 -11.49
CA SER A 339 -4.13 23.54 -12.25
C SER A 339 -2.88 24.32 -11.81
N GLN A 340 -1.90 24.52 -12.70
CA GLN A 340 -0.72 25.34 -12.43
C GLN A 340 -1.07 26.83 -12.53
N LYS A 341 -0.90 27.59 -11.44
CA LYS A 341 -1.00 29.06 -11.45
C LYS A 341 0.39 29.66 -11.69
N MET A 342 0.56 30.48 -12.75
CA MET A 342 1.81 31.21 -13.00
C MET A 342 1.99 32.33 -11.97
N GLY A 343 3.19 32.45 -11.38
CA GLY A 343 3.54 33.54 -10.47
C GLY A 343 4.31 34.67 -11.17
N ASP A 344 4.21 35.88 -10.61
CA ASP A 344 4.81 37.09 -11.18
C ASP A 344 6.35 37.06 -11.22
N LEU A 345 6.92 37.75 -12.22
CA LEU A 345 8.36 37.94 -12.38
C LEU A 345 8.86 39.02 -11.39
N PRO A 346 10.08 38.87 -10.82
CA PRO A 346 10.73 39.88 -10.00
C PRO A 346 11.06 41.17 -10.79
N GLU A 347 11.10 42.29 -10.10
CA GLU A 347 11.32 43.63 -10.66
C GLU A 347 12.68 43.73 -11.39
N GLU A 348 13.70 43.04 -10.90
CA GLU A 348 15.04 43.01 -11.49
C GLU A 348 15.11 42.27 -12.83
N ARG A 349 14.06 41.51 -13.19
CA ARG A 349 13.89 40.92 -14.53
C ARG A 349 13.04 41.79 -15.46
N CYS A 350 12.35 42.78 -14.92
CA CYS A 350 11.43 43.64 -15.66
C CYS A 350 11.97 45.07 -15.82
N THR A 351 13.06 45.42 -15.13
CA THR A 351 13.70 46.74 -15.18
C THR A 351 14.94 46.70 -16.09
N PRO A 352 15.00 47.56 -17.14
CA PRO A 352 16.18 47.68 -17.99
C PRO A 352 17.40 48.16 -17.19
N SER A 353 18.55 47.52 -17.38
CA SER A 353 19.80 47.84 -16.67
C SER A 353 20.99 47.42 -17.53
N LEU A 354 22.22 47.78 -17.15
CA LEU A 354 23.42 47.39 -17.92
C LEU A 354 23.67 45.87 -17.82
N PRO A 355 24.22 45.23 -18.87
CA PRO A 355 24.62 43.82 -18.80
C PRO A 355 25.55 43.55 -17.62
N PHE A 356 25.32 42.44 -16.94
CA PHE A 356 25.98 42.01 -15.71
C PHE A 356 25.86 42.94 -14.50
N ASN A 357 25.10 44.05 -14.59
CA ASN A 357 24.88 44.95 -13.45
C ASN A 357 24.14 44.28 -12.28
N ILE A 358 23.27 43.31 -12.60
CA ILE A 358 22.65 42.40 -11.63
C ILE A 358 23.00 40.98 -12.08
N THR A 359 23.82 40.30 -11.28
CA THR A 359 24.36 38.98 -11.61
C THR A 359 24.11 37.99 -10.48
N GLY A 360 23.43 36.89 -10.80
CA GLY A 360 23.33 35.74 -9.91
C GLY A 360 24.57 34.85 -10.01
N VAL A 361 24.97 34.25 -8.89
CA VAL A 361 26.11 33.33 -8.81
C VAL A 361 25.62 31.94 -8.42
N ASP A 362 26.09 30.93 -9.15
CA ASP A 362 25.86 29.51 -8.87
C ASP A 362 27.20 28.75 -8.96
N PHE A 363 27.26 27.55 -8.40
CA PHE A 363 28.42 26.67 -8.49
C PHE A 363 28.00 25.31 -9.05
N CYS A 364 28.80 24.78 -9.95
CA CYS A 364 28.64 23.44 -10.49
C CYS A 364 29.89 22.60 -10.20
N GLY A 365 29.67 21.34 -9.84
CA GLY A 365 30.73 20.39 -9.49
C GLY A 365 30.29 19.39 -8.42
N PRO A 366 31.20 18.56 -7.93
CA PRO A 366 32.63 18.57 -8.23
C PRO A 366 33.00 17.86 -9.54
N PHE A 367 34.03 18.37 -10.23
CA PHE A 367 34.65 17.71 -11.37
C PHE A 367 36.06 17.23 -11.01
N TYR A 368 36.48 16.11 -11.59
CA TYR A 368 37.81 15.55 -11.37
C TYR A 368 38.65 15.70 -12.63
N ILE A 369 39.72 16.48 -12.54
CA ILE A 369 40.67 16.69 -13.65
C ILE A 369 41.97 15.94 -13.42
N LYS A 370 42.58 15.48 -14.51
CA LYS A 370 43.94 14.94 -14.52
C LYS A 370 44.90 16.02 -15.00
N ASN A 371 45.96 16.27 -14.25
CA ASN A 371 47.01 17.17 -14.71
C ASN A 371 47.74 16.54 -15.91
N LYS A 372 47.77 17.28 -17.02
CA LYS A 372 48.29 16.82 -18.33
C LYS A 372 49.73 16.31 -18.28
N PHE A 373 50.50 16.74 -17.28
CA PHE A 373 51.91 16.40 -17.08
C PHE A 373 52.16 15.17 -16.17
N GLN A 374 51.12 14.52 -15.64
CA GLN A 374 51.25 13.35 -14.77
C GLN A 374 50.41 12.17 -15.28
N ARG A 375 51.07 11.16 -15.87
CA ARG A 375 50.41 9.96 -16.42
C ARG A 375 49.72 9.06 -15.36
N LYS A 376 50.10 9.17 -14.07
CA LYS A 376 49.52 8.45 -12.91
C LYS A 376 49.23 9.35 -11.69
N GLY A 377 49.04 10.66 -11.89
CA GLY A 377 48.79 11.60 -10.78
C GLY A 377 47.39 11.43 -10.16
N PRO A 378 47.22 11.78 -8.87
CA PRO A 378 45.89 11.78 -8.24
C PRO A 378 44.95 12.75 -8.97
N LEU A 379 43.67 12.38 -9.04
CA LEU A 379 42.64 13.23 -9.63
C LEU A 379 42.45 14.48 -8.76
N GLN A 380 42.62 15.66 -9.36
CA GLN A 380 42.37 16.92 -8.67
C GLN A 380 40.90 17.31 -8.80
N LYS A 381 40.28 17.63 -7.66
CA LYS A 381 38.91 18.10 -7.59
C LYS A 381 38.86 19.60 -7.93
N ILE A 382 37.94 19.99 -8.81
CA ILE A 382 37.68 21.39 -9.17
C ILE A 382 36.18 21.68 -9.20
N TYR A 383 35.85 22.96 -9.18
CA TYR A 383 34.49 23.49 -9.26
C TYR A 383 34.42 24.58 -10.32
N VAL A 384 33.21 24.86 -10.81
CA VAL A 384 32.96 25.94 -11.76
C VAL A 384 31.99 26.92 -11.13
N SER A 385 32.38 28.18 -11.00
CA SER A 385 31.50 29.28 -10.64
C SER A 385 30.81 29.80 -11.90
N ILE A 386 29.49 29.92 -11.83
CA ILE A 386 28.60 30.33 -12.91
C ILE A 386 28.00 31.69 -12.55
N PHE A 387 28.32 32.70 -13.33
CA PHE A 387 27.77 34.05 -13.21
C PHE A 387 26.70 34.26 -14.28
N ILE A 388 25.48 34.62 -13.88
CA ILE A 388 24.34 34.75 -14.77
C ILE A 388 23.77 36.16 -14.66
N CYS A 389 23.82 36.91 -15.76
CA CYS A 389 23.22 38.23 -15.83
C CYS A 389 21.68 38.14 -15.79
N TYR A 390 21.04 38.88 -14.89
CA TYR A 390 19.57 38.92 -14.81
C TYR A 390 18.92 39.82 -15.85
N VAL A 391 19.67 40.77 -16.40
CA VAL A 391 19.22 41.64 -17.49
C VAL A 391 19.21 40.88 -18.82
N THR A 392 20.33 40.25 -19.21
CA THR A 392 20.51 39.69 -20.56
C THR A 392 20.48 38.16 -20.61
N ARG A 393 20.51 37.48 -19.45
CA ARG A 393 20.69 36.02 -19.33
C ARG A 393 22.03 35.49 -19.85
N ALA A 394 22.99 36.37 -20.13
CA ALA A 394 24.34 35.95 -20.46
C ALA A 394 24.98 35.18 -19.29
N VAL A 395 25.66 34.09 -19.62
CA VAL A 395 26.31 33.21 -18.65
C VAL A 395 27.83 33.32 -18.80
N HIS A 396 28.55 33.41 -17.68
CA HIS A 396 30.00 33.43 -17.61
C HIS A 396 30.50 32.35 -16.65
N PHE A 397 31.51 31.59 -17.06
CA PHE A 397 32.07 30.49 -16.28
C PHE A 397 33.49 30.82 -15.81
N GLU A 398 33.78 30.54 -14.54
CA GLU A 398 35.12 30.62 -13.97
C GLU A 398 35.46 29.32 -13.23
N ILE A 399 36.66 28.79 -13.46
CA ILE A 399 37.14 27.59 -12.77
C ILE A 399 37.66 28.00 -11.38
N VAL A 400 37.34 27.17 -10.38
CA VAL A 400 37.75 27.34 -8.99
C VAL A 400 38.36 26.03 -8.49
N SER A 401 39.54 26.10 -7.89
CA SER A 401 40.29 24.93 -7.40
C SER A 401 39.67 24.28 -6.17
N ASP A 402 39.04 25.07 -5.31
CA ASP A 402 38.62 24.68 -3.97
C ASP A 402 37.52 25.62 -3.44
N LEU A 403 36.84 25.19 -2.38
CA LEU A 403 35.66 25.86 -1.84
C LEU A 403 36.04 26.85 -0.73
N THR A 404 37.04 27.70 -0.98
CA THR A 404 37.55 28.70 -0.03
C THR A 404 37.22 30.12 -0.49
N SER A 405 37.19 31.04 0.47
CA SER A 405 36.90 32.46 0.24
C SER A 405 37.89 33.09 -0.74
N ASP A 406 39.18 32.76 -0.63
CA ASP A 406 40.24 33.30 -1.49
C ASP A 406 40.11 32.85 -2.94
N SER A 407 39.79 31.57 -3.16
CA SER A 407 39.59 31.02 -4.50
C SER A 407 38.35 31.57 -5.19
N PHE A 408 37.30 31.86 -4.40
CA PHE A 408 36.13 32.59 -4.92
C PHE A 408 36.44 34.06 -5.22
N ILE A 409 37.16 34.78 -4.36
CA ILE A 409 37.60 36.16 -4.62
C ILE A 409 38.45 36.22 -5.88
N ALA A 410 39.34 35.25 -6.10
CA ALA A 410 40.15 35.17 -7.31
C ALA A 410 39.29 34.97 -8.56
N ALA A 411 38.26 34.11 -8.50
CA ALA A 411 37.30 33.93 -9.58
C ALA A 411 36.47 35.19 -9.85
N LEU A 412 36.03 35.87 -8.79
CA LEU A 412 35.26 37.11 -8.88
C LEU A 412 36.12 38.25 -9.48
N LYS A 413 37.38 38.38 -9.07
CA LYS A 413 38.33 39.34 -9.67
C LYS A 413 38.53 39.10 -11.16
N ARG A 414 38.67 37.83 -11.59
CA ARG A 414 38.77 37.47 -13.02
C ARG A 414 37.51 37.83 -13.80
N PHE A 415 36.35 37.59 -13.21
CA PHE A 415 35.07 37.96 -13.80
C PHE A 415 34.92 39.49 -13.93
N MET A 416 35.18 40.24 -12.85
CA MET A 416 35.11 41.72 -12.83
C MET A 416 36.13 42.35 -13.78
N ALA A 417 37.34 41.79 -13.89
CA ALA A 417 38.34 42.26 -14.84
C ALA A 417 37.87 42.12 -16.30
N ARG A 418 37.02 41.13 -16.61
CA ARG A 418 36.48 40.90 -17.96
C ARG A 418 35.16 41.60 -18.25
N ARG A 419 34.33 41.83 -17.23
CA ARG A 419 32.94 42.31 -17.40
C ARG A 419 32.66 43.68 -16.78
N GLY A 420 33.62 44.27 -16.06
CA GLY A 420 33.49 45.55 -15.37
C GLY A 420 33.14 45.42 -13.88
N LYS A 421 33.16 46.55 -13.16
CA LYS A 421 32.73 46.61 -11.75
C LYS A 421 31.20 46.49 -11.66
N ILE A 422 30.71 45.68 -10.72
CA ILE A 422 29.32 45.21 -10.67
C ILE A 422 28.80 45.35 -9.22
N SER A 423 27.48 45.59 -9.08
CA SER A 423 26.74 45.34 -7.84
C SER A 423 26.23 43.89 -7.80
N ILE A 424 26.59 43.11 -6.78
CA ILE A 424 26.30 41.66 -6.74
C ILE A 424 24.97 41.38 -6.02
N SER A 425 23.89 41.11 -6.75
CA SER A 425 22.64 40.62 -6.14
C SER A 425 22.61 39.09 -6.11
N ILE A 426 22.59 38.49 -4.91
CA ILE A 426 22.62 37.03 -4.74
C ILE A 426 21.20 36.48 -4.59
N SER A 427 20.77 35.72 -5.59
CA SER A 427 19.54 34.94 -5.51
C SER A 427 19.65 33.84 -4.47
N LYS A 428 18.69 33.83 -3.53
CA LYS A 428 18.57 32.83 -2.46
C LYS A 428 17.99 31.50 -2.97
N THR A 429 18.29 31.08 -4.19
CA THR A 429 17.63 29.89 -4.76
C THR A 429 18.56 29.16 -5.73
N ILE A 430 19.42 28.32 -5.16
CA ILE A 430 19.81 27.08 -5.81
C ILE A 430 19.29 25.95 -4.91
N PHE A 431 18.08 25.50 -5.23
CA PHE A 431 17.60 24.19 -4.81
C PHE A 431 17.65 23.32 -6.04
N THR A 432 18.65 22.45 -6.12
CA THR A 432 18.54 21.25 -6.95
C THR A 432 17.57 20.32 -6.25
N ASP A 433 16.37 20.19 -6.81
CA ASP A 433 15.39 19.18 -6.43
C ASP A 433 16.00 17.79 -6.66
N ASN A 434 16.30 17.10 -5.55
CA ASN A 434 16.58 15.66 -5.42
C ASN A 434 18.01 15.13 -5.65
N GLY A 435 19.03 15.78 -5.07
CA GLY A 435 20.35 15.17 -4.88
C GLY A 435 20.48 14.26 -3.64
N ARG A 436 19.56 13.32 -3.38
CA ARG A 436 19.69 12.40 -2.21
C ARG A 436 20.74 11.30 -2.38
N ASN A 437 21.22 11.06 -3.60
CA ASN A 437 22.24 10.03 -3.87
C ASN A 437 23.70 10.55 -3.74
N PHE A 438 23.89 11.85 -3.49
CA PHE A 438 25.23 12.46 -3.33
C PHE A 438 25.27 13.36 -2.09
N VAL A 439 25.03 12.76 -0.91
CA VAL A 439 25.08 13.43 0.40
C VAL A 439 26.38 14.25 0.59
N GLY A 440 27.50 13.77 0.04
CA GLY A 440 28.80 14.48 0.07
C GLY A 440 28.84 15.78 -0.75
N ALA A 441 28.43 15.74 -2.03
CA ALA A 441 28.39 16.92 -2.89
C ALA A 441 27.31 17.92 -2.43
N TYR A 442 26.18 17.42 -1.91
CA TYR A 442 25.14 18.24 -1.30
C TYR A 442 25.67 19.03 -0.08
N ASN A 443 26.44 18.38 0.80
CA ASN A 443 27.04 19.07 1.95
C ASN A 443 28.10 20.10 1.55
N GLU A 444 28.85 19.85 0.48
CA GLU A 444 29.84 20.80 -0.08
C GLU A 444 29.16 22.00 -0.76
N LEU A 445 28.11 21.78 -1.54
CA LEU A 445 27.29 22.86 -2.13
C LEU A 445 26.58 23.68 -1.04
N LYS A 446 26.16 23.06 0.06
CA LYS A 446 25.61 23.75 1.23
C LYS A 446 26.66 24.62 1.94
N ARG A 447 27.94 24.19 1.97
CA ARG A 447 29.06 25.00 2.49
C ARG A 447 29.34 26.21 1.60
N LEU A 448 29.37 26.02 0.28
CA LEU A 448 29.49 27.11 -0.70
C LEU A 448 28.37 28.14 -0.56
N PHE A 449 27.13 27.67 -0.45
CA PHE A 449 25.98 28.54 -0.25
C PHE A 449 26.08 29.31 1.08
N LYS A 450 26.62 28.70 2.14
CA LYS A 450 26.85 29.36 3.43
C LYS A 450 27.95 30.43 3.35
N LEU A 451 29.06 30.14 2.66
CA LEU A 451 30.17 31.06 2.44
C LEU A 451 29.74 32.31 1.67
N VAL A 452 28.83 32.14 0.71
CA VAL A 452 28.24 33.27 -0.02
C VAL A 452 27.14 33.94 0.80
N SER A 453 26.21 33.19 1.41
CA SER A 453 25.05 33.77 2.12
C SER A 453 25.37 34.46 3.45
N ASN A 454 26.39 33.98 4.16
CA ASN A 454 26.93 34.54 5.40
C ASN A 454 28.45 34.71 5.20
N PRO A 455 28.90 35.81 4.59
CA PRO A 455 30.31 35.99 4.26
C PRO A 455 31.15 36.03 5.53
N ASP A 456 32.24 35.26 5.54
CA ASP A 456 33.28 35.37 6.56
C ASP A 456 33.95 36.75 6.49
N ASN A 457 34.64 37.17 7.57
CA ASN A 457 35.26 38.51 7.68
C ASN A 457 36.08 38.95 6.45
N ILE A 458 36.75 38.00 5.79
CA ILE A 458 37.58 38.25 4.58
C ILE A 458 36.71 38.66 3.39
N LEU A 459 35.61 37.95 3.14
CA LEU A 459 34.68 38.26 2.05
C LEU A 459 33.90 39.53 2.33
N ALA A 460 33.46 39.71 3.58
CA ALA A 460 32.76 40.92 4.01
C ALA A 460 33.65 42.16 3.83
N HIS A 461 34.93 42.07 4.22
CA HIS A 461 35.91 43.14 4.00
C HIS A 461 36.16 43.39 2.51
N TYR A 462 36.31 42.34 1.70
CA TYR A 462 36.50 42.49 0.25
C TYR A 462 35.29 43.18 -0.42
N PHE A 463 34.06 42.73 -0.13
CA PHE A 463 32.84 43.35 -0.64
C PHE A 463 32.70 44.81 -0.20
N GLY A 464 33.04 45.11 1.07
CA GLY A 464 33.05 46.49 1.58
C GLY A 464 34.06 47.37 0.83
N SER A 465 35.29 46.88 0.62
CA SER A 465 36.35 47.62 -0.08
C SER A 465 36.03 47.90 -1.55
N GLU A 466 35.36 46.96 -2.22
CA GLU A 466 34.96 47.08 -3.63
C GLU A 466 33.57 47.71 -3.82
N LYS A 467 32.91 48.16 -2.73
CA LYS A 467 31.56 48.74 -2.72
C LYS A 467 30.49 47.84 -3.35
N ILE A 468 30.62 46.55 -3.14
CA ILE A 468 29.70 45.54 -3.66
C ILE A 468 28.52 45.42 -2.69
N HIS A 469 27.33 45.80 -3.14
CA HIS A 469 26.10 45.57 -2.38
C HIS A 469 25.75 44.08 -2.40
N PHE A 470 25.35 43.54 -1.25
CA PHE A 470 25.04 42.12 -1.03
C PHE A 470 23.63 41.98 -0.42
N GLY A 471 22.79 41.09 -0.97
CA GLY A 471 21.42 40.86 -0.48
C GLY A 471 20.92 39.43 -0.74
N THR A 472 19.91 38.98 0.01
CA THR A 472 19.27 37.66 -0.17
C THR A 472 17.77 37.77 -0.45
N PHE A 473 17.25 37.04 -1.44
CA PHE A 473 15.81 37.03 -1.79
C PHE A 473 14.98 36.13 -0.87
N LYS A 474 13.73 36.46 -0.51
CA LYS A 474 12.89 35.56 0.31
C LYS A 474 12.44 34.32 -0.49
N SER A 475 12.70 33.13 0.06
CA SER A 475 12.44 31.82 -0.55
C SER A 475 10.95 31.47 -0.56
N ASN A 476 10.31 31.40 -1.74
CA ASN A 476 9.22 30.42 -2.01
C ASN A 476 8.60 30.42 -3.43
N ARG A 477 9.19 31.07 -4.44
CA ARG A 477 8.58 31.04 -5.79
C ARG A 477 9.42 30.20 -6.76
N ARG A 478 8.83 29.13 -7.32
CA ARG A 478 9.51 28.17 -8.23
C ARG A 478 9.93 28.77 -9.58
N HIS A 479 9.53 30.01 -9.89
CA HIS A 479 9.83 30.73 -11.14
C HIS A 479 11.22 31.40 -11.16
N PHE A 480 12.00 31.27 -10.09
CA PHE A 480 13.36 31.80 -9.98
C PHE A 480 14.45 30.80 -10.45
N LYS A 481 14.08 29.63 -10.99
CA LYS A 481 15.06 28.71 -11.60
C LYS A 481 15.84 29.45 -12.69
N LEU A 482 17.17 29.45 -12.58
CA LEU A 482 18.08 29.68 -13.69
C LEU A 482 17.64 28.76 -14.85
N PRO A 483 17.79 29.16 -16.13
CA PRO A 483 17.70 28.18 -17.20
C PRO A 483 18.73 27.12 -16.86
N SER A 484 18.28 25.91 -16.52
CA SER A 484 19.16 24.75 -16.49
C SER A 484 19.84 24.76 -17.85
N ILE A 485 21.15 24.97 -17.88
CA ILE A 485 21.94 24.76 -19.09
C ILE A 485 21.91 23.26 -19.32
N ASN A 486 20.82 22.81 -19.94
CA ASN A 486 20.76 21.54 -20.62
C ASN A 486 21.80 21.65 -21.73
N THR A 487 23.02 21.15 -21.48
CA THR A 487 23.95 20.80 -22.54
C THR A 487 23.39 19.57 -23.27
N SER A 488 22.31 19.80 -24.00
CA SER A 488 21.76 18.90 -25.00
C SER A 488 22.69 18.91 -26.21
N PHE A 489 23.65 17.99 -26.22
CA PHE A 489 24.23 17.53 -27.47
C PHE A 489 23.32 16.44 -28.02
N VAL A 490 22.63 16.75 -29.11
CA VAL A 490 21.82 15.82 -29.89
C VAL A 490 22.74 15.10 -30.88
N ARG A 491 22.62 13.77 -30.95
CA ARG A 491 22.60 13.07 -32.24
C ARG A 491 21.78 11.79 -32.12
N ARG A 492 20.81 11.63 -33.03
CA ARG A 492 20.07 10.38 -33.29
C ARG A 492 21.05 9.29 -33.71
N LYS A 493 20.96 8.12 -33.10
CA LYS A 493 20.17 6.98 -33.61
C LYS A 493 19.60 6.24 -32.41
#